data_AF-A0A4Z0QTY4-F1
#
_entry.id   AF-A0A4Z0QTY4-F1
#
_cell.length_a   1.000
_cell.length_b   1.000
_cell.length_c   1.000
_cell.angle_alpha   90.00
_cell.angle_beta   90.00
_cell.angle_gamma   90.00
#
_symmetry.space_group_name_H-M   'P 1'
#
loop_
_entity.id
_entity.type
_entity.pdbx_description
1 polymer ?
#
loop_
_entity_poly.entity_id
_entity_poly.type
_entity_poly.pdbx_seq_one_letter_code
_entity_poly.pdbx_strand_id
1 'polypeptide(L)'
;MKILITGGAGYIGSTIASALEDSGHVPVLLDSLVNGRIEFTRNRIFYQGDIADAKLLARIFSENIDITCAIHCAALVNVADSVNSPYNYYKENVAKSIELFKNLHGVGCINIVFSSSASVYDDVPNFMVTESSPLNPRSPYASTKYMVEVVLRDFCQAHGMRSIALRYFNPIGADMKMRSGIYARNPSHVLGKLVSVALGREQVFKITGVDWETRDGSGVRDYIHVWDLAIAHVKAVENIHKIFQMVDNSFAVLNLGTGKGVTVFELVEAFERVYGKVVKKEIALARPGDVAGAYANAETALKLIGWRAEKSIDEGIADALKWDLLRETIIKP
;
A
#
# COMPACT_ATOMS: atom_id res chain seq x y z
N MET A 1 -2.23 -0.01 21.99
CA MET A 1 -3.52 -0.60 21.56
C MET A 1 -3.25 -1.95 20.91
N LYS A 2 -4.25 -2.86 20.84
CA LYS A 2 -4.21 -3.97 19.89
C LYS A 2 -4.89 -3.56 18.58
N ILE A 3 -4.26 -3.87 17.46
CA ILE A 3 -4.73 -3.49 16.12
C ILE A 3 -4.76 -4.74 15.26
N LEU A 4 -5.91 -5.04 14.66
CA LEU A 4 -6.02 -6.08 13.64
C LEU A 4 -5.40 -5.57 12.33
N ILE A 5 -4.54 -6.35 11.69
CA ILE A 5 -4.01 -6.07 10.36
C ILE A 5 -4.36 -7.24 9.45
N THR A 6 -5.30 -7.01 8.53
CA THR A 6 -5.56 -7.98 7.45
C THR A 6 -4.53 -7.80 6.34
N GLY A 7 -4.05 -8.90 5.75
CA GLY A 7 -2.91 -8.83 4.83
C GLY A 7 -1.59 -8.57 5.56
N GLY A 8 -1.55 -8.90 6.86
CA GLY A 8 -0.44 -8.60 7.76
C GLY A 8 0.87 -9.33 7.44
N ALA A 9 0.82 -10.38 6.62
CA ALA A 9 2.00 -11.10 6.16
C ALA A 9 2.49 -10.59 4.78
N GLY A 10 1.85 -9.56 4.22
CA GLY A 10 2.28 -8.88 2.99
C GLY A 10 3.39 -7.84 3.22
N TYR A 11 3.86 -7.22 2.15
CA TYR A 11 4.96 -6.25 2.19
C TYR A 11 4.62 -5.03 3.07
N ILE A 12 3.51 -4.36 2.75
CA ILE A 12 3.08 -3.17 3.47
C ILE A 12 2.52 -3.55 4.85
N GLY A 13 1.65 -4.57 4.93
CA GLY A 13 1.04 -5.01 6.19
C GLY A 13 2.06 -5.42 7.26
N SER A 14 3.12 -6.15 6.88
CA SER A 14 4.18 -6.52 7.82
C SER A 14 5.04 -5.33 8.26
N THR A 15 5.26 -4.35 7.38
CA THR A 15 5.97 -3.11 7.72
C THR A 15 5.12 -2.25 8.67
N ILE A 16 3.81 -2.19 8.47
CA ILE A 16 2.87 -1.55 9.41
C ILE A 16 2.91 -2.25 10.77
N ALA A 17 2.91 -3.59 10.79
CA ALA A 17 3.02 -4.35 12.04
C ALA A 17 4.30 -3.98 12.81
N SER A 18 5.44 -3.90 12.11
CA SER A 18 6.71 -3.44 12.68
C SER A 18 6.67 -2.02 13.22
N ALA A 19 6.03 -1.08 12.50
CA ALA A 19 5.90 0.31 12.93
C ALA A 19 4.99 0.45 14.16
N LEU A 20 3.93 -0.36 14.24
CA LEU A 20 3.06 -0.44 15.41
C LEU A 20 3.81 -0.96 16.63
N GLU A 21 4.61 -2.03 16.49
CA GLU A 21 5.47 -2.55 17.57
C GLU A 21 6.45 -1.50 18.08
N ASP A 22 7.14 -0.82 17.15
CA ASP A 22 8.10 0.23 17.48
C ASP A 22 7.43 1.46 18.13
N SER A 23 6.11 1.62 17.97
CA SER A 23 5.28 2.67 18.60
C SER A 23 4.56 2.18 19.87
N GLY A 24 4.92 0.99 20.39
CA GLY A 24 4.34 0.46 21.63
C GLY A 24 2.91 -0.08 21.47
N HIS A 25 2.52 -0.47 20.26
CA HIS A 25 1.26 -1.14 19.97
C HIS A 25 1.47 -2.63 19.67
N VAL A 26 0.40 -3.41 19.72
CA VAL A 26 0.43 -4.86 19.53
C VAL A 26 -0.34 -5.22 18.26
N PRO A 27 0.35 -5.61 17.18
CA PRO A 27 -0.32 -6.04 15.95
C PRO A 27 -0.89 -7.47 16.10
N VAL A 28 -2.13 -7.65 15.65
CA VAL A 28 -2.79 -8.94 15.48
C VAL A 28 -2.94 -9.17 13.98
N LEU A 29 -2.26 -10.17 13.43
CA LEU A 29 -2.19 -10.39 11.99
C LEU A 29 -3.25 -11.41 11.54
N LEU A 30 -3.97 -11.07 10.47
CA LEU A 30 -4.82 -11.99 9.71
C LEU A 30 -4.33 -12.03 8.27
N ASP A 31 -3.96 -13.21 7.78
CA ASP A 31 -3.51 -13.38 6.40
C ASP A 31 -3.82 -14.80 5.91
N SER A 32 -4.21 -14.94 4.64
CA SER A 32 -4.46 -16.26 4.04
C SER A 32 -3.18 -16.95 3.60
N LEU A 33 -2.07 -16.20 3.48
CA LEU A 33 -0.79 -16.61 2.92
C LEU A 33 -0.85 -16.98 1.42
N VAL A 34 -1.92 -16.57 0.72
CA VAL A 34 -2.00 -16.70 -0.74
C VAL A 34 -0.82 -15.98 -1.40
N ASN A 35 -0.54 -14.76 -0.95
CA ASN A 35 0.65 -14.01 -1.32
C ASN A 35 1.52 -13.61 -0.12
N GLY A 36 1.01 -13.66 1.11
CA GLY A 36 1.77 -13.30 2.31
C GLY A 36 2.90 -14.29 2.62
N ARG A 37 3.89 -13.86 3.41
CA ARG A 37 5.00 -14.69 3.86
C ARG A 37 4.88 -14.99 5.34
N ILE A 38 4.80 -16.28 5.70
CA ILE A 38 4.69 -16.71 7.10
C ILE A 38 5.85 -16.18 7.96
N GLU A 39 7.03 -15.99 7.36
CA GLU A 39 8.20 -15.48 8.06
C GLU A 39 8.01 -14.06 8.62
N PHE A 40 7.13 -13.27 8.01
CA PHE A 40 6.80 -11.92 8.49
C PHE A 40 5.81 -11.91 9.67
N THR A 41 5.31 -13.07 10.07
CA THR A 41 4.39 -13.24 11.21
C THR A 41 5.12 -13.68 12.47
N ARG A 42 6.42 -13.95 12.41
CA ARG A 42 7.21 -14.45 13.55
C ARG A 42 7.11 -13.50 14.74
N ASN A 43 6.91 -14.09 15.92
CA ASN A 43 6.76 -13.38 17.20
C ASN A 43 5.56 -12.42 17.27
N ARG A 44 4.57 -12.57 16.39
CA ARG A 44 3.32 -11.80 16.38
C ARG A 44 2.13 -12.70 16.62
N ILE A 45 1.05 -12.13 17.14
CA ILE A 45 -0.24 -12.83 17.18
C ILE A 45 -0.71 -13.00 15.74
N PHE A 46 -0.85 -14.24 15.27
CA PHE A 46 -1.16 -14.53 13.88
C PHE A 46 -2.27 -15.57 13.74
N TYR A 47 -3.22 -15.25 12.88
CA TYR A 47 -4.30 -16.12 12.45
C TYR A 47 -4.20 -16.32 10.94
N GLN A 48 -3.97 -17.56 10.53
CA GLN A 48 -4.05 -17.91 9.11
C GLN A 48 -5.50 -18.12 8.72
N GLY A 49 -5.98 -17.39 7.71
CA GLY A 49 -7.32 -17.58 7.17
C GLY A 49 -7.81 -16.44 6.29
N ASP A 50 -9.09 -16.51 5.94
CA ASP A 50 -9.73 -15.58 5.01
C ASP A 50 -10.41 -14.42 5.75
N ILE A 51 -10.34 -13.21 5.19
CA ILE A 51 -10.97 -12.01 5.77
C ILE A 51 -12.50 -12.08 5.78
N ALA A 52 -13.10 -12.93 4.94
CA ALA A 52 -14.54 -13.15 4.89
C ALA A 52 -15.04 -14.24 5.86
N ASP A 53 -14.14 -14.93 6.57
CA ASP A 53 -14.54 -15.97 7.53
C ASP A 53 -15.07 -15.34 8.83
N ALA A 54 -16.39 -15.32 8.96
CA ALA A 54 -17.09 -14.78 10.13
C ALA A 54 -16.72 -15.51 11.44
N LYS A 55 -16.51 -16.84 11.41
CA LYS A 55 -16.17 -17.61 12.61
C LYS A 55 -14.75 -17.31 13.05
N LEU A 56 -13.83 -17.16 12.09
CA LEU A 56 -12.45 -16.76 12.37
C LEU A 56 -12.40 -15.36 12.97
N LEU A 57 -13.10 -14.39 12.39
CA LEU A 57 -13.16 -13.03 12.95
C LEU A 57 -13.76 -13.02 14.35
N ALA A 58 -14.87 -13.73 14.59
CA ALA A 58 -15.44 -13.86 15.93
C ALA A 58 -14.42 -14.42 16.94
N ARG A 59 -13.66 -15.45 16.55
CA ARG A 59 -12.60 -16.01 17.37
C ARG A 59 -11.49 -14.99 17.66
N ILE A 60 -10.97 -14.31 16.64
CA ILE A 60 -9.91 -13.29 16.79
C ILE A 60 -10.32 -12.25 17.83
N PHE A 61 -11.54 -11.72 17.75
CA PHE A 61 -12.04 -10.70 18.66
C PHE A 61 -12.35 -11.25 20.06
N SER A 62 -12.76 -12.52 20.18
CA SER A 62 -12.94 -13.16 21.49
C SER A 62 -11.61 -13.40 22.23
N GLU A 63 -10.54 -13.72 21.50
CA GLU A 63 -9.20 -13.96 22.05
C GLU A 63 -8.43 -12.63 22.27
N ASN A 64 -8.87 -11.55 21.63
CA ASN A 64 -8.24 -10.22 21.65
C ASN A 64 -9.27 -9.12 21.85
N ILE A 65 -9.96 -9.14 23.00
CA ILE A 65 -11.09 -8.25 23.31
C ILE A 65 -10.74 -6.74 23.29
N ASP A 66 -9.45 -6.42 23.37
CA ASP A 66 -8.88 -5.08 23.37
C ASP A 66 -8.44 -4.57 21.98
N ILE A 67 -8.84 -5.25 20.89
CA ILE A 67 -8.70 -4.71 19.52
C ILE A 67 -9.61 -3.48 19.36
N THR A 68 -9.02 -2.32 19.05
CA THR A 68 -9.74 -1.05 18.93
C THR A 68 -9.92 -0.57 17.50
N CYS A 69 -9.16 -1.13 16.56
CA CYS A 69 -9.14 -0.73 15.16
C CYS A 69 -8.65 -1.88 14.26
N ALA A 70 -9.14 -1.89 13.01
CA ALA A 70 -8.64 -2.77 11.96
C ALA A 70 -7.96 -1.96 10.84
N ILE A 71 -6.75 -2.36 10.47
CA ILE A 71 -6.06 -1.93 9.27
C ILE A 71 -6.29 -2.97 8.17
N HIS A 72 -6.91 -2.54 7.07
CA HIS A 72 -7.26 -3.43 5.97
C HIS A 72 -6.30 -3.30 4.78
N CYS A 73 -5.29 -4.19 4.74
CA CYS A 73 -4.31 -4.28 3.65
C CYS A 73 -4.55 -5.48 2.70
N ALA A 74 -5.40 -6.45 3.09
CA ALA A 74 -5.64 -7.66 2.29
C ALA A 74 -6.30 -7.33 0.94
N ALA A 75 -5.53 -7.45 -0.14
CA ALA A 75 -6.01 -7.30 -1.51
C ALA A 75 -5.04 -7.95 -2.50
N LEU A 76 -5.55 -8.39 -3.65
CA LEU A 76 -4.75 -8.58 -4.86
C LEU A 76 -4.37 -7.21 -5.42
N VAL A 77 -3.10 -7.05 -5.82
CA VAL A 77 -2.52 -5.73 -6.16
C VAL A 77 -1.91 -5.62 -7.56
N ASN A 78 -1.86 -6.71 -8.34
CA ASN A 78 -1.21 -6.69 -9.64
C ASN A 78 -2.16 -6.16 -10.73
N VAL A 79 -1.87 -4.96 -11.24
CA VAL A 79 -2.71 -4.29 -12.24
C VAL A 79 -2.89 -5.13 -13.51
N ALA A 80 -1.81 -5.71 -14.06
CA ALA A 80 -1.87 -6.48 -15.29
C ALA A 80 -2.66 -7.78 -15.12
N ASP A 81 -2.46 -8.47 -14.00
CA ASP A 81 -3.23 -9.66 -13.65
C ASP A 81 -4.72 -9.33 -13.42
N SER A 82 -5.04 -8.13 -12.89
CA SER A 82 -6.43 -7.69 -12.72
C SER A 82 -7.20 -7.56 -14.03
N VAL A 83 -6.54 -7.17 -15.12
CA VAL A 83 -7.15 -7.09 -16.45
C VAL A 83 -7.44 -8.48 -17.01
N ASN A 84 -6.53 -9.43 -16.77
CA ASN A 84 -6.69 -10.82 -17.24
C ASN A 84 -7.67 -11.64 -16.39
N SER A 85 -7.77 -11.33 -15.09
CA SER A 85 -8.54 -12.09 -14.11
C SER A 85 -9.52 -11.21 -13.30
N PRO A 86 -10.38 -10.39 -13.93
CA PRO A 86 -11.16 -9.37 -13.23
C PRO A 86 -12.09 -9.96 -12.17
N TYR A 87 -12.72 -11.11 -12.43
CA TYR A 87 -13.58 -11.79 -11.45
C TYR A 87 -12.86 -12.04 -10.12
N ASN A 88 -11.61 -12.52 -10.17
CA ASN A 88 -10.84 -12.80 -8.96
C ASN A 88 -10.56 -11.53 -8.17
N TYR A 89 -10.26 -10.41 -8.84
CA TYR A 89 -10.03 -9.14 -8.15
C TYR A 89 -11.31 -8.61 -7.50
N TYR A 90 -12.45 -8.65 -8.17
CA TYR A 90 -13.71 -8.22 -7.56
C TYR A 90 -14.14 -9.14 -6.41
N LYS A 91 -13.95 -10.45 -6.54
CA LYS A 91 -14.23 -11.40 -5.45
C LYS A 91 -13.32 -11.13 -4.24
N GLU A 92 -12.01 -11.11 -4.45
CA GLU A 92 -11.01 -11.01 -3.39
C GLU A 92 -10.98 -9.62 -2.74
N ASN A 93 -11.08 -8.55 -3.53
CA ASN A 93 -10.92 -7.19 -3.01
C ASN A 93 -12.25 -6.53 -2.62
N VAL A 94 -13.37 -6.85 -3.29
CA VAL A 94 -14.66 -6.17 -3.02
C VAL A 94 -15.59 -7.08 -2.21
N ALA A 95 -15.94 -8.25 -2.73
CA ALA A 95 -16.93 -9.12 -2.09
C ALA A 95 -16.48 -9.56 -0.69
N LYS A 96 -15.22 -9.96 -0.52
CA LYS A 96 -14.68 -10.33 0.79
C LYS A 96 -14.56 -9.14 1.74
N SER A 97 -14.28 -7.95 1.24
CA SER A 97 -14.24 -6.72 2.07
C SER A 97 -15.62 -6.35 2.61
N ILE A 98 -16.68 -6.55 1.82
CA ILE A 98 -18.06 -6.38 2.30
C ILE A 98 -18.35 -7.31 3.48
N GLU A 99 -18.00 -8.60 3.37
CA GLU A 99 -18.15 -9.55 4.49
C GLU A 99 -17.26 -9.18 5.68
N LEU A 100 -16.01 -8.75 5.45
CA LEU A 100 -15.12 -8.25 6.49
C LEU A 100 -15.78 -7.10 7.27
N PHE A 101 -16.29 -6.06 6.61
CA PHE A 101 -16.85 -4.90 7.29
C PHE A 101 -18.13 -5.23 8.05
N LYS A 102 -19.01 -6.06 7.47
CA LYS A 102 -20.19 -6.60 8.16
C LYS A 102 -19.80 -7.37 9.42
N ASN A 103 -18.79 -8.23 9.34
CA ASN A 103 -18.33 -9.03 10.47
C ASN A 103 -17.63 -8.18 11.54
N LEU A 104 -16.79 -7.22 11.13
CA LEU A 104 -16.14 -6.25 12.04
C LEU A 104 -17.17 -5.44 12.81
N HIS A 105 -18.20 -4.93 12.13
CA HIS A 105 -19.32 -4.25 12.79
C HIS A 105 -20.03 -5.17 13.78
N GLY A 106 -20.32 -6.43 13.39
CA GLY A 106 -20.99 -7.41 14.25
C GLY A 106 -20.23 -7.77 15.54
N VAL A 107 -18.89 -7.63 15.54
CA VAL A 107 -18.05 -7.84 16.73
C VAL A 107 -17.66 -6.53 17.44
N GLY A 108 -18.25 -5.40 17.05
CA GLY A 108 -18.05 -4.09 17.69
C GLY A 108 -16.80 -3.33 17.23
N CYS A 109 -16.08 -3.80 16.22
CA CYS A 109 -14.93 -3.10 15.64
C CYS A 109 -15.39 -2.06 14.62
N ILE A 110 -15.57 -0.82 15.08
CA ILE A 110 -16.12 0.27 14.26
C ILE A 110 -15.06 1.18 13.60
N ASN A 111 -13.80 1.10 14.00
CA ASN A 111 -12.73 1.95 13.47
C ASN A 111 -11.90 1.19 12.43
N ILE A 112 -11.82 1.72 11.21
CA ILE A 112 -11.11 1.08 10.08
C ILE A 112 -10.10 2.07 9.48
N VAL A 113 -8.90 1.57 9.16
CA VAL A 113 -7.96 2.24 8.26
C VAL A 113 -7.83 1.37 7.02
N PHE A 114 -8.26 1.87 5.88
CA PHE A 114 -8.25 1.14 4.62
C PHE A 114 -7.06 1.53 3.75
N SER A 115 -6.33 0.53 3.29
CA SER A 115 -5.27 0.71 2.31
C SER A 115 -5.86 0.88 0.90
N SER A 116 -6.16 2.12 0.52
CA SER A 116 -6.59 2.49 -0.84
C SER A 116 -5.38 2.72 -1.77
N SER A 117 -5.55 3.42 -2.89
CA SER A 117 -4.52 3.56 -3.93
C SER A 117 -4.69 4.86 -4.69
N ALA A 118 -3.58 5.51 -5.06
CA ALA A 118 -3.61 6.65 -5.98
C ALA A 118 -4.14 6.29 -7.39
N SER A 119 -4.21 5.00 -7.74
CA SER A 119 -4.73 4.55 -9.03
C SER A 119 -6.23 4.81 -9.25
N VAL A 120 -6.95 5.29 -8.23
CA VAL A 120 -8.37 5.66 -8.34
C VAL A 120 -8.58 7.02 -9.00
N TYR A 121 -7.54 7.86 -9.02
CA TYR A 121 -7.60 9.19 -9.60
C TYR A 121 -7.67 9.15 -11.12
N ASP A 122 -8.34 10.16 -11.68
CA ASP A 122 -8.22 10.51 -13.10
C ASP A 122 -6.94 11.31 -13.35
N ASP A 123 -6.63 11.52 -14.63
CA ASP A 123 -5.57 12.44 -15.01
C ASP A 123 -5.98 13.88 -14.67
N VAL A 124 -5.02 14.65 -14.16
CA VAL A 124 -5.21 16.07 -13.87
C VAL A 124 -4.06 16.88 -14.46
N PRO A 125 -4.27 18.17 -14.80
CA PRO A 125 -3.18 19.04 -15.21
C PRO A 125 -2.04 19.05 -14.19
N ASN A 126 -0.79 19.01 -14.68
CA ASN A 126 0.43 18.98 -13.87
C ASN A 126 0.62 17.73 -12.98
N PHE A 127 -0.22 16.71 -13.12
CA PHE A 127 -0.14 15.40 -12.46
C PHE A 127 -0.19 15.42 -10.92
N MET A 128 -0.34 16.57 -10.27
CA MET A 128 -0.49 16.65 -8.81
C MET A 128 -1.97 16.50 -8.43
N VAL A 129 -2.30 15.48 -7.64
CA VAL A 129 -3.68 15.20 -7.21
C VAL A 129 -3.90 15.53 -5.73
N THR A 130 -5.07 16.08 -5.42
CA THR A 130 -5.57 16.28 -4.05
C THR A 130 -6.67 15.25 -3.76
N GLU A 131 -7.16 15.18 -2.53
CA GLU A 131 -8.31 14.31 -2.19
C GLU A 131 -9.60 14.66 -2.93
N SER A 132 -9.71 15.91 -3.43
CA SER A 132 -10.84 16.40 -4.22
C SER A 132 -10.66 16.24 -5.74
N SER A 133 -9.52 15.75 -6.21
CA SER A 133 -9.29 15.49 -7.64
C SER A 133 -10.30 14.46 -8.20
N PRO A 134 -10.66 14.55 -9.49
CA PRO A 134 -11.58 13.62 -10.13
C PRO A 134 -11.10 12.18 -10.03
N LEU A 135 -12.05 11.24 -9.98
CA LEU A 135 -11.81 9.80 -9.85
C LEU A 135 -12.25 9.08 -11.12
N ASN A 136 -11.35 8.31 -11.72
CA ASN A 136 -11.61 7.54 -12.94
C ASN A 136 -10.71 6.29 -12.97
N PRO A 137 -11.05 5.24 -12.21
CA PRO A 137 -10.22 4.04 -12.13
C PRO A 137 -10.15 3.32 -13.49
N ARG A 138 -8.93 3.15 -14.03
CA ARG A 138 -8.69 2.62 -15.39
C ARG A 138 -8.28 1.14 -15.46
N SER A 139 -8.39 0.42 -14.36
CA SER A 139 -8.10 -1.02 -14.29
C SER A 139 -9.03 -1.70 -13.30
N PRO A 140 -9.30 -3.02 -13.44
CA PRO A 140 -10.09 -3.74 -12.45
C PRO A 140 -9.54 -3.61 -11.02
N TYR A 141 -8.22 -3.65 -10.84
CA TYR A 141 -7.59 -3.35 -9.53
C TYR A 141 -8.00 -1.97 -8.99
N ALA A 142 -7.83 -0.92 -9.79
CA ALA A 142 -8.20 0.44 -9.37
C ALA A 142 -9.71 0.55 -9.07
N SER A 143 -10.55 -0.07 -9.90
CA SER A 143 -12.00 -0.09 -9.70
C SER A 143 -12.36 -0.78 -8.40
N THR A 144 -11.69 -1.88 -8.04
CA THR A 144 -11.93 -2.56 -6.77
C THR A 144 -11.60 -1.68 -5.56
N LYS A 145 -10.47 -0.93 -5.61
CA LYS A 145 -10.10 0.00 -4.53
C LYS A 145 -11.13 1.10 -4.37
N TYR A 146 -11.58 1.69 -5.48
CA TYR A 146 -12.61 2.72 -5.45
C TYR A 146 -13.96 2.18 -4.94
N MET A 147 -14.38 0.99 -5.38
CA MET A 147 -15.61 0.36 -4.88
C MET A 147 -15.56 0.08 -3.37
N VAL A 148 -14.41 -0.33 -2.83
CA VAL A 148 -14.26 -0.52 -1.39
C VAL A 148 -14.37 0.81 -0.62
N GLU A 149 -13.87 1.92 -1.18
CA GLU A 149 -14.11 3.26 -0.59
C GLU A 149 -15.60 3.62 -0.57
N VAL A 150 -16.34 3.33 -1.66
CA VAL A 150 -17.79 3.54 -1.72
C VAL A 150 -18.50 2.71 -0.66
N VAL A 151 -18.20 1.40 -0.58
CA VAL A 151 -18.76 0.50 0.44
C VAL A 151 -18.47 1.02 1.84
N LEU A 152 -17.23 1.41 2.14
CA LEU A 152 -16.87 1.92 3.47
C LEU A 152 -17.62 3.20 3.81
N ARG A 153 -17.75 4.13 2.87
CA ARG A 153 -18.52 5.37 3.07
C ARG A 153 -19.97 5.05 3.44
N ASP A 154 -20.59 4.11 2.72
CA ASP A 154 -21.98 3.72 2.95
C ASP A 154 -22.15 3.00 4.31
N PHE A 155 -21.21 2.13 4.68
CA PHE A 155 -21.17 1.50 6.01
C PHE A 155 -20.97 2.52 7.14
N CYS A 156 -20.10 3.51 6.95
CA CYS A 156 -19.86 4.58 7.92
C CYS A 156 -21.12 5.43 8.13
N GLN A 157 -21.90 5.68 7.07
CA GLN A 157 -23.17 6.40 7.14
C GLN A 157 -24.28 5.57 7.80
N ALA A 158 -24.38 4.28 7.48
CA ALA A 158 -25.49 3.43 7.93
C ALA A 158 -25.29 2.85 9.34
N HIS A 159 -24.04 2.60 9.75
CA HIS A 159 -23.72 1.77 10.91
C HIS A 159 -22.84 2.46 11.96
N GLY A 160 -22.60 3.77 11.84
CA GLY A 160 -21.78 4.52 12.79
C GLY A 160 -20.31 4.08 12.82
N MET A 161 -19.86 3.35 11.80
CA MET A 161 -18.46 3.03 11.60
C MET A 161 -17.68 4.30 11.25
N ARG A 162 -16.37 4.26 11.48
CA ARG A 162 -15.43 5.34 11.19
C ARG A 162 -14.30 4.78 10.35
N SER A 163 -14.07 5.35 9.16
CA SER A 163 -13.06 4.82 8.26
C SER A 163 -12.17 5.88 7.62
N ILE A 164 -10.87 5.64 7.62
CA ILE A 164 -9.89 6.46 6.92
C ILE A 164 -9.37 5.67 5.72
N ALA A 165 -9.66 6.13 4.50
CA ALA A 165 -9.06 5.60 3.29
C ALA A 165 -7.73 6.31 3.02
N LEU A 166 -6.64 5.54 3.06
CA LEU A 166 -5.31 6.03 2.75
C LEU A 166 -5.00 5.75 1.28
N ARG A 167 -5.00 6.78 0.44
CA ARG A 167 -4.63 6.70 -0.97
C ARG A 167 -3.13 6.93 -1.11
N TYR A 168 -2.35 5.86 -0.97
CA TYR A 168 -0.90 5.93 -1.11
C TYR A 168 -0.46 5.66 -2.55
N PHE A 169 0.71 6.20 -2.88
CA PHE A 169 1.26 6.20 -4.24
C PHE A 169 2.14 4.97 -4.48
N ASN A 170 3.46 5.10 -4.62
CA ASN A 170 4.33 4.00 -5.01
C ASN A 170 5.33 3.69 -3.89
N PRO A 171 5.03 2.75 -2.98
CA PRO A 171 5.91 2.44 -1.87
C PRO A 171 7.19 1.74 -2.32
N ILE A 172 8.32 2.22 -1.81
CA ILE A 172 9.67 1.67 -2.05
C ILE A 172 10.42 1.45 -0.72
N GLY A 173 11.55 0.76 -0.76
CA GLY A 173 12.35 0.48 0.44
C GLY A 173 11.98 -0.81 1.15
N ALA A 174 12.26 -0.84 2.44
CA ALA A 174 12.04 -1.98 3.32
C ALA A 174 11.76 -1.50 4.75
N ASP A 175 11.49 -2.44 5.66
CA ASP A 175 11.49 -2.18 7.09
C ASP A 175 12.87 -1.65 7.54
N MET A 176 12.89 -0.62 8.39
CA MET A 176 14.13 0.04 8.83
C MET A 176 15.10 -0.89 9.58
N LYS A 177 14.59 -1.95 10.20
CA LYS A 177 15.37 -2.99 10.88
C LYS A 177 15.51 -4.26 10.02
N MET A 178 15.14 -4.19 8.74
CA MET A 178 15.17 -5.31 7.79
C MET A 178 14.39 -6.54 8.30
N ARG A 179 13.27 -6.32 9.00
CA ARG A 179 12.37 -7.39 9.43
C ARG A 179 11.50 -7.93 8.29
N SER A 180 11.16 -7.06 7.35
CA SER A 180 10.37 -7.38 6.15
C SER A 180 10.70 -6.42 5.00
N GLY A 181 10.27 -6.78 3.80
CA GLY A 181 10.47 -6.01 2.58
C GLY A 181 9.83 -6.72 1.38
N ILE A 182 10.13 -6.27 0.16
CA ILE A 182 9.60 -6.88 -1.06
C ILE A 182 10.11 -8.32 -1.18
N TYR A 183 9.21 -9.27 -1.37
CA TYR A 183 9.53 -10.71 -1.42
C TYR A 183 9.05 -11.40 -2.70
N ALA A 184 8.34 -10.69 -3.58
CA ALA A 184 7.92 -11.23 -4.86
C ALA A 184 9.16 -11.77 -5.60
N ARG A 185 9.10 -13.02 -6.07
CA ARG A 185 10.20 -13.61 -6.86
C ARG A 185 10.41 -12.84 -8.16
N ASN A 186 9.30 -12.52 -8.82
CA ASN A 186 9.27 -11.71 -10.05
C ASN A 186 8.50 -10.41 -9.75
N PRO A 187 9.15 -9.37 -9.20
CA PRO A 187 8.46 -8.12 -8.89
C PRO A 187 7.98 -7.46 -10.18
N SER A 188 6.71 -7.01 -10.20
CA SER A 188 6.14 -6.23 -11.31
C SER A 188 6.40 -4.73 -11.17
N HIS A 189 6.77 -4.26 -9.97
CA HIS A 189 7.04 -2.85 -9.68
C HIS A 189 8.43 -2.44 -10.17
N VAL A 190 8.52 -1.18 -10.60
CA VAL A 190 9.68 -0.59 -11.29
C VAL A 190 11.00 -0.73 -10.52
N LEU A 191 11.01 -0.45 -9.21
CA LEU A 191 12.22 -0.58 -8.40
C LEU A 191 12.67 -2.04 -8.26
N GLY A 192 11.73 -2.96 -8.07
CA GLY A 192 12.05 -4.39 -8.02
C GLY A 192 12.65 -4.90 -9.32
N LYS A 193 12.19 -4.40 -10.47
CA LYS A 193 12.78 -4.68 -11.78
C LYS A 193 14.20 -4.14 -11.90
N LEU A 194 14.47 -2.92 -11.43
CA LEU A 194 15.82 -2.37 -11.40
C LEU A 194 16.76 -3.21 -10.51
N VAL A 195 16.31 -3.61 -9.32
CA VAL A 195 17.07 -4.52 -8.43
C VAL A 195 17.35 -5.86 -9.13
N SER A 196 16.35 -6.46 -9.80
CA SER A 196 16.54 -7.70 -10.56
C SER A 196 17.63 -7.58 -11.63
N VAL A 197 17.69 -6.47 -12.36
CA VAL A 197 18.73 -6.26 -13.39
C VAL A 197 20.09 -5.98 -12.75
N ALA A 198 20.12 -5.16 -11.69
CA ALA A 198 21.34 -4.86 -10.96
C ALA A 198 22.03 -6.11 -10.39
N LEU A 199 21.23 -7.11 -9.98
CA LEU A 199 21.69 -8.39 -9.44
C LEU A 199 21.78 -9.51 -10.50
N GLY A 200 21.60 -9.19 -11.79
CA GLY A 200 21.76 -10.15 -12.89
C GLY A 200 20.64 -11.19 -13.02
N ARG A 201 19.53 -11.04 -12.30
CA ARG A 201 18.33 -11.90 -12.43
C ARG A 201 17.53 -11.58 -13.69
N GLU A 202 17.60 -10.33 -14.17
CA GLU A 202 17.07 -9.88 -15.45
C GLU A 202 18.17 -9.24 -16.30
N GLN A 203 18.09 -9.40 -17.62
CA GLN A 203 19.16 -8.93 -18.52
C GLN A 203 19.07 -7.43 -18.84
N VAL A 204 17.87 -6.87 -18.84
CA VAL A 204 17.62 -5.48 -19.26
C VAL A 204 16.39 -4.93 -18.55
N PHE A 205 16.47 -3.67 -18.14
CA PHE A 205 15.34 -2.91 -17.62
C PHE A 205 14.60 -2.23 -18.78
N LYS A 206 13.31 -2.51 -18.95
CA LYS A 206 12.50 -1.91 -20.01
C LYS A 206 11.83 -0.63 -19.50
N ILE A 207 12.15 0.50 -20.10
CA ILE A 207 11.47 1.78 -19.90
C ILE A 207 10.28 1.80 -20.86
N THR A 208 9.08 1.56 -20.33
CA THR A 208 7.84 1.44 -21.13
C THR A 208 7.14 2.79 -21.25
N GLY A 209 6.97 3.27 -22.48
CA GLY A 209 6.29 4.53 -22.80
C GLY A 209 7.16 5.76 -22.50
N VAL A 210 7.53 6.47 -23.57
CA VAL A 210 8.42 7.66 -23.51
C VAL A 210 7.86 8.86 -24.28
N ASP A 211 6.55 8.83 -24.57
CA ASP A 211 5.86 9.84 -25.39
C ASP A 211 4.75 10.55 -24.60
N TRP A 212 4.82 10.53 -23.27
CA TRP A 212 3.88 11.26 -22.41
C TRP A 212 4.22 12.75 -22.35
N GLU A 213 3.25 13.61 -22.04
CA GLU A 213 3.48 15.05 -21.78
C GLU A 213 4.12 15.30 -20.40
N THR A 214 5.17 14.54 -20.07
CA THR A 214 6.02 14.73 -18.90
C THR A 214 7.35 15.34 -19.34
N ARG A 215 8.14 15.82 -18.37
CA ARG A 215 9.40 16.54 -18.65
C ARG A 215 10.46 15.77 -19.44
N ASP A 216 10.39 14.45 -19.48
CA ASP A 216 11.32 13.57 -20.24
C ASP A 216 10.58 12.50 -21.06
N GLY A 217 9.27 12.66 -21.26
CA GLY A 217 8.43 11.72 -21.99
C GLY A 217 8.06 10.46 -21.21
N SER A 218 8.79 10.08 -20.15
CA SER A 218 8.52 8.86 -19.39
C SER A 218 7.48 9.07 -18.28
N GLY A 219 6.86 7.98 -17.81
CA GLY A 219 5.84 8.07 -16.76
C GLY A 219 6.35 8.72 -15.46
N VAL A 220 5.53 9.55 -14.83
CA VAL A 220 5.82 10.21 -13.55
C VAL A 220 5.09 9.53 -12.39
N ARG A 221 5.76 9.31 -11.27
CA ARG A 221 5.19 8.66 -10.07
C ARG A 221 5.72 9.33 -8.80
N ASP A 222 4.93 9.30 -7.74
CA ASP A 222 5.40 9.64 -6.39
C ASP A 222 5.91 8.37 -5.69
N TYR A 223 7.23 8.30 -5.45
CA TYR A 223 7.86 7.20 -4.74
C TYR A 223 8.03 7.55 -3.27
N ILE A 224 7.33 6.82 -2.41
CA ILE A 224 7.28 7.03 -0.96
C ILE A 224 8.00 5.88 -0.26
N HIS A 225 8.80 6.17 0.77
CA HIS A 225 9.40 5.10 1.57
C HIS A 225 8.32 4.33 2.33
N VAL A 226 8.36 2.99 2.30
CA VAL A 226 7.35 2.12 2.93
C VAL A 226 7.30 2.31 4.45
N TRP A 227 8.42 2.67 5.07
CA TRP A 227 8.45 3.06 6.48
C TRP A 227 7.63 4.33 6.76
N ASP A 228 7.78 5.38 5.97
CA ASP A 228 6.99 6.60 6.13
C ASP A 228 5.49 6.31 5.93
N LEU A 229 5.17 5.48 4.94
CA LEU A 229 3.81 4.96 4.74
C LEU A 229 3.29 4.20 5.98
N ALA A 230 4.11 3.34 6.58
CA ALA A 230 3.74 2.60 7.78
C ALA A 230 3.49 3.54 8.97
N ILE A 231 4.33 4.56 9.16
CA ILE A 231 4.14 5.59 10.18
C ILE A 231 2.84 6.38 9.96
N ALA A 232 2.43 6.61 8.70
CA ALA A 232 1.14 7.23 8.41
C ALA A 232 -0.04 6.38 8.94
N HIS A 233 0.05 5.05 8.84
CA HIS A 233 -0.98 4.15 9.37
C HIS A 233 -1.01 4.17 10.90
N VAL A 234 0.15 4.18 11.56
CA VAL A 234 0.23 4.34 13.03
C VAL A 234 -0.46 5.63 13.44
N LYS A 235 -0.10 6.76 12.83
CA LYS A 235 -0.69 8.07 13.13
C LYS A 235 -2.19 8.11 12.83
N ALA A 236 -2.65 7.47 11.76
CA ALA A 236 -4.07 7.37 11.43
C ALA A 236 -4.85 6.62 12.51
N VAL A 237 -4.33 5.50 13.02
CA VAL A 237 -4.94 4.76 14.13
C VAL A 237 -4.95 5.58 15.42
N GLU A 238 -3.81 6.17 15.79
CA GLU A 238 -3.69 6.97 17.03
C GLU A 238 -4.61 8.19 17.03
N ASN A 239 -4.86 8.79 15.87
CA ASN A 239 -5.64 10.02 15.74
C ASN A 239 -7.08 9.79 15.26
N ILE A 240 -7.53 8.55 15.04
CA ILE A 240 -8.82 8.26 14.39
C ILE A 240 -10.00 8.99 15.04
N HIS A 241 -10.05 9.00 16.38
CA HIS A 241 -11.10 9.70 17.11
C HIS A 241 -11.04 11.23 16.95
N LYS A 242 -9.82 11.80 16.97
CA LYS A 242 -9.61 13.23 16.81
C LYS A 242 -9.95 13.70 15.40
N ILE A 243 -9.60 12.91 14.37
CA ILE A 243 -9.93 13.20 12.97
C ILE A 243 -11.44 13.36 12.83
N PHE A 244 -12.23 12.42 13.35
CA PHE A 244 -13.69 12.44 13.27
C PHE A 244 -14.38 13.42 14.22
N GLN A 245 -13.62 14.18 15.00
CA GLN A 245 -14.10 15.41 15.66
C GLN A 245 -13.84 16.66 14.81
N MET A 246 -12.94 16.58 13.83
CA MET A 246 -12.52 17.69 12.96
C MET A 246 -13.16 17.66 11.57
N VAL A 247 -13.82 16.56 11.20
CA VAL A 247 -14.53 16.39 9.92
C VAL A 247 -16.01 16.12 10.17
N ASP A 248 -16.88 16.62 9.30
CA ASP A 248 -18.34 16.51 9.43
C ASP A 248 -18.89 15.12 9.03
N ASN A 249 -18.03 14.19 8.62
CA ASN A 249 -18.39 12.88 8.11
C ASN A 249 -17.63 11.76 8.82
N SER A 250 -18.17 10.53 8.82
CA SER A 250 -17.52 9.36 9.42
C SER A 250 -16.59 8.61 8.45
N PHE A 251 -16.29 9.20 7.29
CA PHE A 251 -15.38 8.67 6.29
C PHE A 251 -14.42 9.75 5.80
N ALA A 252 -13.12 9.56 6.04
CA ALA A 252 -12.06 10.48 5.62
C ALA A 252 -11.16 9.83 4.57
N VAL A 253 -10.61 10.65 3.67
CA VAL A 253 -9.63 10.24 2.67
C VAL A 253 -8.36 11.03 2.89
N LEU A 254 -7.20 10.38 2.83
CA LEU A 254 -5.88 11.03 2.93
C LEU A 254 -4.96 10.52 1.81
N ASN A 255 -4.35 11.43 1.07
CA ASN A 255 -3.25 11.12 0.17
C ASN A 255 -1.96 10.93 0.93
N LEU A 256 -1.24 9.85 0.63
CA LEU A 256 0.06 9.55 1.21
C LEU A 256 1.13 9.45 0.11
N GLY A 257 1.87 10.53 -0.07
CA GLY A 257 3.00 10.64 -0.98
C GLY A 257 4.01 11.66 -0.47
N THR A 258 5.08 11.84 -1.22
CA THR A 258 6.16 12.79 -0.89
C THR A 258 5.88 14.20 -1.40
N GLY A 259 4.93 14.37 -2.32
CA GLY A 259 4.73 15.65 -3.01
C GLY A 259 5.63 15.84 -4.22
N LYS A 260 6.48 14.85 -4.53
CA LYS A 260 7.47 14.94 -5.61
C LYS A 260 7.17 13.89 -6.67
N GLY A 261 6.75 14.36 -7.84
CA GLY A 261 6.67 13.51 -9.02
C GLY A 261 8.06 13.22 -9.55
N VAL A 262 8.39 11.93 -9.72
CA VAL A 262 9.67 11.43 -10.24
C VAL A 262 9.41 10.64 -11.52
N THR A 263 10.12 10.96 -12.58
CA THR A 263 9.99 10.24 -13.87
C THR A 263 10.71 8.90 -13.83
N VAL A 264 10.47 8.02 -14.82
CA VAL A 264 11.18 6.75 -14.89
C VAL A 264 12.68 6.97 -15.11
N PHE A 265 13.08 7.93 -15.94
CA PHE A 265 14.50 8.23 -16.14
C PHE A 265 15.16 8.76 -14.87
N GLU A 266 14.53 9.68 -14.14
CA GLU A 266 15.07 10.16 -12.86
C GLU A 266 15.15 9.06 -11.79
N LEU A 267 14.18 8.14 -11.74
CA LEU A 267 14.27 6.97 -10.86
C LEU A 267 15.49 6.12 -11.23
N VAL A 268 15.74 5.89 -12.51
CA VAL A 268 16.90 5.14 -12.99
C VAL A 268 18.19 5.85 -12.58
N GLU A 269 18.28 7.17 -12.74
CA GLU A 269 19.45 7.95 -12.33
C GLU A 269 19.68 7.88 -10.82
N ALA A 270 18.62 8.03 -10.02
CA ALA A 270 18.71 7.85 -8.57
C ALA A 270 19.15 6.43 -8.20
N PHE A 271 18.65 5.43 -8.92
CA PHE A 271 19.05 4.04 -8.71
C PHE A 271 20.52 3.81 -9.03
N GLU A 272 21.01 4.27 -10.18
CA GLU A 272 22.40 4.12 -10.59
C GLU A 272 23.36 4.87 -9.66
N ARG A 273 22.95 6.04 -9.13
CA ARG A 273 23.69 6.80 -8.12
C ARG A 273 23.86 6.00 -6.82
N VAL A 274 22.79 5.38 -6.32
CA VAL A 274 22.83 4.59 -5.07
C VAL A 274 23.50 3.23 -5.27
N TYR A 275 23.23 2.55 -6.39
CA TYR A 275 23.82 1.25 -6.72
C TYR A 275 25.32 1.37 -7.07
N GLY A 276 25.76 2.54 -7.56
CA GLY A 276 27.14 2.81 -7.94
C GLY A 276 27.54 2.23 -9.31
N LYS A 277 26.58 1.72 -10.10
CA LYS A 277 26.79 1.19 -11.45
C LYS A 277 25.60 1.52 -12.35
N VAL A 278 25.89 1.64 -13.64
CA VAL A 278 24.88 1.79 -14.69
C VAL A 278 24.12 0.48 -14.88
N VAL A 279 22.79 0.58 -15.04
CA VAL A 279 21.90 -0.55 -15.30
C VAL A 279 21.62 -0.61 -16.80
N LYS A 280 21.68 -1.82 -17.38
CA LYS A 280 21.31 -2.02 -18.79
C LYS A 280 19.82 -1.74 -18.97
N LYS A 281 19.49 -0.82 -19.88
CA LYS A 281 18.12 -0.33 -20.11
C LYS A 281 17.78 -0.25 -21.59
N GLU A 282 16.52 -0.48 -21.94
CA GLU A 282 15.99 -0.33 -23.30
C GLU A 282 14.62 0.37 -23.27
N ILE A 283 14.31 1.12 -24.32
CA ILE A 283 12.98 1.72 -24.49
C ILE A 283 12.05 0.66 -25.08
N ALA A 284 10.83 0.58 -24.55
CA ALA A 284 9.77 -0.30 -25.02
C ALA A 284 8.45 0.46 -25.15
N LEU A 285 7.51 -0.11 -25.90
CA LEU A 285 6.16 0.43 -26.02
C LEU A 285 5.49 0.53 -24.64
N ALA A 286 4.62 1.52 -24.48
CA ALA A 286 3.75 1.62 -23.32
C ALA A 286 2.90 0.35 -23.18
N ARG A 287 2.67 -0.10 -21.94
CA ARG A 287 1.82 -1.27 -21.72
C ARG A 287 0.34 -0.84 -21.81
N PRO A 288 -0.57 -1.75 -22.21
CA PRO A 288 -2.00 -1.45 -22.17
C PRO A 288 -2.42 -0.98 -20.76
N GLY A 289 -3.03 0.20 -20.70
CA GLY A 289 -3.47 0.82 -19.44
C GLY A 289 -2.40 1.62 -18.68
N ASP A 290 -1.17 1.73 -19.20
CA ASP A 290 -0.21 2.70 -18.67
C ASP A 290 -0.72 4.12 -18.88
N VAL A 291 -0.49 4.97 -17.88
CA VAL A 291 -0.83 6.39 -17.88
C VAL A 291 0.42 7.20 -17.56
N ALA A 292 0.44 8.48 -17.99
CA ALA A 292 1.52 9.42 -17.66
C ALA A 292 1.82 9.39 -16.16
N GLY A 293 0.80 9.50 -15.31
CA GLY A 293 0.88 9.22 -13.87
C GLY A 293 0.38 10.35 -13.00
N ALA A 294 0.65 10.23 -11.70
CA ALA A 294 0.24 11.21 -10.70
C ALA A 294 1.22 11.23 -9.51
N TYR A 295 1.25 12.35 -8.80
CA TYR A 295 1.91 12.50 -7.51
C TYR A 295 1.04 13.27 -6.51
N ALA A 296 1.31 13.09 -5.22
CA ALA A 296 0.40 13.54 -4.17
C ALA A 296 0.51 15.06 -3.93
N ASN A 297 -0.60 15.71 -3.60
CA ASN A 297 -0.58 16.70 -2.53
C ASN A 297 -0.94 15.97 -1.23
N ALA A 298 -0.10 16.09 -0.19
CA ALA A 298 -0.26 15.39 1.09
C ALA A 298 -0.55 16.35 2.27
N GLU A 299 -1.00 17.57 2.00
CA GLU A 299 -1.27 18.59 3.04
C GLU A 299 -2.38 18.16 4.00
N THR A 300 -3.39 17.44 3.51
CA THR A 300 -4.48 16.91 4.34
C THR A 300 -3.95 15.92 5.38
N ALA A 301 -3.01 15.05 5.01
CA ALA A 301 -2.35 14.13 5.95
C ALA A 301 -1.52 14.89 7.00
N LEU A 302 -0.80 15.94 6.60
CA LEU A 302 -0.10 16.80 7.55
C LEU A 302 -1.06 17.47 8.54
N LYS A 303 -2.17 18.02 8.04
CA LYS A 303 -3.18 18.71 8.86
C LYS A 303 -3.89 17.78 9.84
N LEU A 304 -4.33 16.61 9.39
CA LEU A 304 -5.20 15.73 10.17
C LEU A 304 -4.45 14.76 11.08
N ILE A 305 -3.28 14.28 10.65
CA ILE A 305 -2.51 13.26 11.39
C ILE A 305 -1.07 13.69 11.70
N GLY A 306 -0.67 14.92 11.36
CA GLY A 306 0.68 15.42 11.62
C GLY A 306 1.74 14.55 10.93
N TRP A 307 1.45 14.11 9.71
CA TRP A 307 2.32 13.22 8.93
C TRP A 307 2.83 13.91 7.66
N ARG A 308 4.09 13.66 7.34
CA ARG A 308 4.73 13.96 6.07
C ARG A 308 5.75 12.85 5.77
N ALA A 309 6.03 12.58 4.51
CA ALA A 309 7.17 11.73 4.16
C ALA A 309 8.48 12.47 4.50
N GLU A 310 9.44 11.74 5.08
CA GLU A 310 10.73 12.28 5.52
C GLU A 310 11.90 11.64 4.77
N LYS A 311 11.72 10.39 4.33
CA LYS A 311 12.74 9.61 3.64
C LYS A 311 12.86 9.99 2.17
N SER A 312 14.09 10.07 1.72
CA SER A 312 14.44 10.31 0.32
C SER A 312 14.23 9.08 -0.55
N ILE A 313 14.16 9.29 -1.86
CA ILE A 313 14.16 8.20 -2.83
C ILE A 313 15.45 7.38 -2.75
N ASP A 314 16.59 8.04 -2.50
CA ASP A 314 17.90 7.39 -2.37
C ASP A 314 17.93 6.43 -1.16
N GLU A 315 17.39 6.85 -0.01
CA GLU A 315 17.22 5.97 1.15
C GLU A 315 16.33 4.76 0.82
N GLY A 316 15.20 4.97 0.13
CA GLY A 316 14.31 3.89 -0.28
C GLY A 316 14.95 2.91 -1.26
N ILE A 317 15.81 3.38 -2.15
CA ILE A 317 16.57 2.50 -3.05
C ILE A 317 17.62 1.72 -2.25
N ALA A 318 18.36 2.38 -1.36
CA ALA A 318 19.40 1.76 -0.55
C ALA A 318 18.82 0.64 0.35
N ASP A 319 17.69 0.90 1.00
CA ASP A 319 17.03 -0.07 1.85
C ASP A 319 16.44 -1.24 1.06
N ALA A 320 15.92 -1.00 -0.15
CA ALA A 320 15.47 -2.06 -1.04
C ALA A 320 16.62 -2.98 -1.48
N LEU A 321 17.78 -2.42 -1.84
CA LEU A 321 18.98 -3.18 -2.19
C LEU A 321 19.49 -4.00 -1.00
N LYS A 322 19.58 -3.37 0.18
CA LYS A 322 20.01 -4.04 1.42
C LYS A 322 19.07 -5.19 1.80
N TRP A 323 17.77 -4.96 1.71
CA TRP A 323 16.77 -6.00 1.96
C TRP A 323 16.93 -7.17 1.00
N ASP A 324 17.15 -6.92 -0.29
CA ASP A 324 17.25 -7.98 -1.27
C ASP A 324 18.48 -8.90 -1.07
N LEU A 325 19.56 -8.39 -0.47
CA LEU A 325 20.70 -9.21 -0.04
C LEU A 325 20.35 -10.10 1.16
N LEU A 326 19.46 -9.66 2.05
CA LEU A 326 19.10 -10.36 3.28
C LEU A 326 17.93 -11.32 3.10
N ARG A 327 17.03 -11.05 2.15
CA ARG A 327 15.75 -11.77 2.01
C ARG A 327 15.93 -13.28 1.89
N GLU A 328 17.01 -13.75 1.24
CA GLU A 328 17.27 -15.18 1.04
C GLU A 328 17.59 -15.92 2.35
N THR A 329 18.04 -15.19 3.38
CA THR A 329 18.30 -15.74 4.72
C THR A 329 17.04 -15.75 5.61
N ILE A 330 16.09 -14.86 5.32
CA ILE A 330 14.88 -14.67 6.12
C ILE A 330 13.73 -15.51 5.57
N ILE A 331 13.56 -15.45 4.25
CA ILE A 331 12.47 -16.04 3.48
C ILE A 331 12.94 -17.36 2.90
N LYS A 332 12.31 -18.45 3.33
CA LYS A 332 12.63 -19.77 2.77
C LYS A 332 12.13 -19.85 1.31
N PRO A 333 12.79 -20.63 0.44
CA PRO A 333 12.39 -20.78 -0.95
C PRO A 333 10.89 -20.99 -1.12
#